data_AF-I4A568-F1
#
_entry.id   AF-I4A568-F1
#
_cell.length_a   1.000
_cell.length_b   1.000
_cell.length_c   1.000
_cell.angle_alpha   90.00
_cell.angle_beta   90.00
_cell.angle_gamma   90.00
#
_symmetry.space_group_name_H-M   'P 1'
#
loop_
_entity.id
_entity.type
_entity.pdbx_description
1 polymer ?
#
loop_
_entity_poly.entity_id
_entity_poly.type
_entity_poly.pdbx_seq_one_letter_code
_entity_poly.pdbx_strand_id
1 'polypeptide(L)'
;MLTLMEEVLLISLNEEKGNFSFTASTCIDYCLTGAILMELEHLKRIRVDKKTVEVSDARPLNNRRLELALHQMDSSKRHRPPDYWISRLRSTLKGLRKGILEEMADKALLREEEQQTFIFFSSTRYPVRDERARKDILDRIHRVLLRREDPDRQTAKLIGLLYAGGILPYLVDKGDRKEAKKRAKEVTKDDILANAVKKAVQATYSNPAFY
;
A
#
# COMPACT_ATOMS: atom_id res chain seq x y z
N MET A 1 2.44 -14.81 -7.89
CA MET A 1 1.71 -13.54 -8.08
C MET A 1 1.89 -12.72 -6.82
N LEU A 2 2.22 -11.44 -6.95
CA LEU A 2 2.46 -10.56 -5.80
C LEU A 2 1.15 -10.08 -5.20
N THR A 3 1.15 -9.88 -3.88
CA THR A 3 0.08 -9.20 -3.14
C THR A 3 0.12 -7.69 -3.42
N LEU A 4 -0.97 -6.96 -3.14
CA LEU A 4 -0.99 -5.50 -3.31
C LEU A 4 0.04 -4.83 -2.38
N MET A 5 0.21 -5.38 -1.18
CA MET A 5 1.23 -4.89 -0.22
C MET A 5 2.64 -5.01 -0.80
N GLU A 6 2.97 -6.15 -1.42
CA GLU A 6 4.28 -6.38 -2.04
C GLU A 6 4.49 -5.50 -3.27
N GLU A 7 3.47 -5.36 -4.13
CA GLU A 7 3.55 -4.46 -5.29
C GLU A 7 3.79 -3.01 -4.85
N VAL A 8 3.07 -2.52 -3.83
CA VAL A 8 3.26 -1.18 -3.26
C VAL A 8 4.68 -0.98 -2.75
N LEU A 9 5.24 -1.95 -2.00
CA LEU A 9 6.60 -1.82 -1.46
C LEU A 9 7.65 -1.87 -2.57
N LEU A 10 7.54 -2.83 -3.48
CA LEU A 10 8.54 -3.09 -4.52
C LEU A 10 8.78 -1.87 -5.40
N ILE A 11 7.70 -1.18 -5.81
CA ILE A 11 7.81 0.02 -6.66
C ILE A 11 8.06 1.31 -5.86
N SER A 12 7.90 1.30 -4.53
CA SER A 12 8.18 2.45 -3.68
C SER A 12 9.63 2.49 -3.16
N LEU A 13 10.37 1.39 -3.30
CA LEU A 13 11.79 1.30 -2.95
C LEU A 13 12.68 1.94 -4.01
N ASN A 14 13.75 2.59 -3.56
CA ASN A 14 14.90 2.84 -4.41
C ASN A 14 15.59 1.50 -4.72
N GLU A 15 15.81 1.24 -6.01
CA GLU A 15 16.28 -0.05 -6.51
C GLU A 15 17.61 -0.47 -5.88
N GLU A 16 18.60 0.41 -5.90
CA GLU A 16 19.95 0.11 -5.40
C GLU A 16 20.08 0.27 -3.89
N LYS A 17 19.51 1.36 -3.34
CA LYS A 17 19.69 1.71 -1.93
C LYS A 17 18.74 0.95 -1.01
N GLY A 18 17.67 0.36 -1.53
CA GLY A 18 16.70 -0.38 -0.73
C GLY A 18 15.99 0.45 0.33
N ASN A 19 15.89 1.76 0.12
CA ASN A 19 15.26 2.70 1.04
C ASN A 19 14.07 3.43 0.38
N PHE A 20 13.20 3.99 1.22
CA PHE A 20 12.05 4.78 0.77
C PHE A 20 12.42 6.27 0.73
N SER A 21 11.81 7.01 -0.21
CA SER A 21 11.82 8.48 -0.11
C SER A 21 11.10 8.92 1.18
N PHE A 22 11.40 10.13 1.67
CA PHE A 22 10.75 10.66 2.88
C PHE A 22 9.21 10.63 2.78
N THR A 23 8.67 11.07 1.64
CA THR A 23 7.23 11.05 1.35
C THR A 23 6.67 9.63 1.35
N ALA A 24 7.35 8.69 0.68
CA ALA A 24 6.92 7.30 0.71
C ALA A 24 6.95 6.74 2.14
N SER A 25 8.00 7.00 2.91
CA SER A 25 8.14 6.45 4.27
C SER A 25 7.02 6.90 5.23
N THR A 26 6.51 8.13 5.08
CA THR A 26 5.43 8.65 5.95
C THR A 26 4.05 8.11 5.58
N CYS A 27 3.79 7.86 4.28
CA CYS A 27 2.47 7.50 3.78
C CYS A 27 2.29 6.01 3.49
N ILE A 28 3.38 5.25 3.32
CA ILE A 28 3.29 3.88 2.82
C ILE A 28 2.56 2.94 3.77
N ASP A 29 2.63 3.14 5.09
CA ASP A 29 1.88 2.29 6.03
C ASP A 29 0.36 2.46 5.89
N TYR A 30 -0.11 3.64 5.47
CA TYR A 30 -1.52 3.83 5.12
C TYR A 30 -1.88 3.07 3.84
N CYS A 31 -0.96 3.01 2.87
CA CYS A 31 -1.15 2.23 1.65
C CYS A 31 -1.16 0.73 1.95
N LEU A 32 -0.30 0.25 2.87
CA LEU A 32 -0.26 -1.15 3.29
C LEU A 32 -1.54 -1.58 4.00
N THR A 33 -2.06 -0.77 4.92
CA THR A 33 -3.32 -1.11 5.60
C THR A 33 -4.54 -0.93 4.68
N GLY A 34 -4.47 0.00 3.72
CA GLY A 34 -5.42 0.08 2.61
C GLY A 34 -5.40 -1.18 1.74
N ALA A 35 -4.21 -1.68 1.40
CA ALA A 35 -4.03 -2.92 0.65
C ALA A 35 -4.63 -4.12 1.38
N ILE A 36 -4.47 -4.23 2.71
CA ILE A 36 -5.13 -5.25 3.53
C ILE A 36 -6.65 -5.23 3.33
N LEU A 37 -7.29 -4.06 3.39
CA LEU A 37 -8.73 -3.96 3.15
C LEU A 37 -9.10 -4.36 1.72
N MET A 38 -8.33 -3.90 0.73
CA MET A 38 -8.57 -4.24 -0.68
C MET A 38 -8.40 -5.73 -0.98
N GLU A 39 -7.49 -6.42 -0.29
CA GLU A 39 -7.27 -7.87 -0.39
C GLU A 39 -8.38 -8.64 0.33
N LEU A 40 -8.78 -8.23 1.53
CA LEU A 40 -9.93 -8.83 2.23
C LEU A 40 -11.22 -8.68 1.42
N GLU A 41 -11.42 -7.54 0.75
CA GLU A 41 -12.56 -7.29 -0.13
C GLU A 41 -12.49 -8.20 -1.38
N HIS A 42 -11.31 -8.38 -1.96
CA HIS A 42 -11.10 -9.30 -3.08
C HIS A 42 -11.44 -10.75 -2.69
N LEU A 43 -11.04 -11.16 -1.48
CA LEU A 43 -11.33 -12.47 -0.91
C LEU A 43 -12.78 -12.61 -0.40
N LYS A 44 -13.63 -11.59 -0.58
CA LYS A 44 -15.03 -11.52 -0.11
C LYS A 44 -15.16 -11.74 1.42
N ARG A 45 -14.09 -11.49 2.17
CA ARG A 45 -14.08 -11.55 3.64
C ARG A 45 -14.75 -10.33 4.25
N ILE A 46 -14.64 -9.20 3.57
CA ILE A 46 -15.32 -7.96 3.93
C ILE A 46 -16.12 -7.43 2.74
N ARG A 47 -17.10 -6.58 3.04
CA ARG A 47 -17.80 -5.74 2.08
C ARG A 47 -17.83 -4.31 2.59
N VAL A 48 -17.91 -3.37 1.66
CA VAL A 48 -18.07 -1.95 1.97
C VAL A 48 -19.52 -1.58 1.64
N ASP A 49 -20.37 -1.45 2.66
CA ASP A 49 -21.76 -1.01 2.52
C ASP A 49 -21.97 0.37 3.16
N LYS A 50 -22.69 1.26 2.47
CA LYS A 50 -23.11 2.59 2.97
C LYS A 50 -22.00 3.38 3.70
N LYS A 51 -20.75 3.29 3.21
CA LYS A 51 -19.52 3.91 3.77
C LYS A 51 -18.98 3.26 5.05
N THR A 52 -19.42 2.07 5.41
CA THR A 52 -18.88 1.26 6.50
C THR A 52 -18.31 -0.06 5.99
N VAL A 53 -17.40 -0.65 6.75
CA VAL A 53 -16.85 -1.97 6.43
C VAL A 53 -17.52 -3.02 7.30
N GLU A 54 -18.00 -4.07 6.66
CA GLU A 54 -18.68 -5.20 7.29
C GLU A 54 -17.92 -6.50 7.02
N VAL A 55 -17.73 -7.31 8.06
CA VAL A 55 -17.19 -8.66 7.93
C VAL A 55 -18.29 -9.56 7.37
N SER A 56 -18.01 -10.16 6.21
CA SER A 56 -18.94 -11.05 5.52
C SER A 56 -18.61 -12.54 5.74
N ASP A 57 -17.35 -12.86 6.01
CA ASP A 57 -16.88 -14.21 6.28
C ASP A 57 -15.65 -14.14 7.18
N ALA A 58 -15.74 -14.70 8.39
CA ALA A 58 -14.70 -14.70 9.42
C ALA A 58 -13.89 -16.01 9.49
N ARG A 59 -14.04 -16.91 8.50
CA ARG A 59 -13.27 -18.16 8.48
C ARG A 59 -11.75 -17.88 8.39
N PRO A 60 -10.93 -18.77 8.99
CA PRO A 60 -9.47 -18.62 8.99
C PRO A 60 -8.88 -18.37 7.60
N LEU A 61 -7.82 -17.56 7.56
CA LEU A 61 -7.10 -17.19 6.36
C LEU A 61 -5.67 -17.73 6.42
N ASN A 62 -5.16 -18.25 5.29
CA ASN A 62 -3.75 -18.62 5.16
C ASN A 62 -2.85 -17.40 4.90
N ASN A 63 -3.08 -16.32 5.64
CA ASN A 63 -2.27 -15.11 5.65
C ASN A 63 -2.45 -14.42 6.99
N ARG A 64 -1.39 -14.42 7.80
CA ARG A 64 -1.42 -13.96 9.19
C ARG A 64 -1.85 -12.49 9.33
N ARG A 65 -1.45 -11.63 8.41
CA ARG A 65 -1.75 -10.19 8.46
C ARG A 65 -3.22 -9.93 8.14
N LEU A 66 -3.74 -10.59 7.10
CA LEU A 66 -5.15 -10.49 6.74
C LEU A 66 -6.03 -11.09 7.85
N GLU A 67 -5.61 -12.21 8.43
CA GLU A 67 -6.30 -12.85 9.57
C GLU A 67 -6.36 -11.93 10.80
N LEU A 68 -5.23 -11.33 11.20
CA LEU A 68 -5.19 -10.38 12.31
C LEU A 68 -6.11 -9.18 12.09
N ALA A 69 -6.08 -8.62 10.89
CA ALA A 69 -6.95 -7.50 10.53
C ALA A 69 -8.42 -7.89 10.57
N LEU A 70 -8.77 -9.04 9.97
CA LEU A 70 -10.13 -9.56 9.94
C LEU A 70 -10.68 -9.84 11.34
N HIS A 71 -9.91 -10.51 12.19
CA HIS A 71 -10.28 -10.78 13.57
C HIS A 71 -10.53 -9.49 14.37
N GLN A 72 -9.67 -8.48 14.19
CA GLN A 72 -9.84 -7.19 14.85
C GLN A 72 -11.11 -6.46 14.35
N MET A 73 -11.45 -6.61 13.08
CA MET A 73 -12.67 -6.04 12.49
C MET A 73 -13.93 -6.76 12.98
N ASP A 74 -13.90 -8.09 13.01
CA ASP A 74 -15.01 -8.94 13.45
C ASP A 74 -15.32 -8.75 14.94
N SER A 75 -14.29 -8.53 15.76
CA SER A 75 -14.43 -8.24 17.19
C SER A 75 -15.05 -6.86 17.50
N SER A 76 -15.23 -5.98 16.51
CA SER A 76 -15.78 -4.65 16.73
C SER A 76 -17.31 -4.64 16.77
N LYS A 77 -17.85 -4.25 17.92
CA LYS A 77 -19.30 -4.06 18.12
C LYS A 77 -19.92 -2.86 17.37
N ARG A 78 -19.11 -2.06 16.68
CA ARG A 78 -19.56 -0.86 15.96
C ARG A 78 -19.22 -0.97 14.48
N HIS A 79 -20.15 -0.58 13.62
CA HIS A 79 -19.89 -0.33 12.21
C HIS A 79 -18.96 0.89 12.09
N ARG A 80 -17.86 0.73 11.35
CA ARG A 80 -16.83 1.77 11.21
C ARG A 80 -16.49 2.00 9.74
N PRO A 81 -16.17 3.25 9.35
CA PRO A 81 -15.81 3.54 7.98
C PRO A 81 -14.41 3.03 7.64
N PRO A 82 -14.06 2.87 6.35
CA PRO A 82 -12.77 2.30 5.98
C PRO A 82 -11.56 3.12 6.44
N ASP A 83 -11.64 4.45 6.48
CA ASP A 83 -10.56 5.34 6.94
C ASP A 83 -10.23 5.16 8.43
N TYR A 84 -11.25 4.82 9.24
CA TYR A 84 -11.05 4.40 10.62
C TYR A 84 -10.23 3.12 10.68
N TRP A 85 -10.61 2.10 9.90
CA TRP A 85 -9.91 0.81 9.90
C TRP A 85 -8.48 0.93 9.42
N ILE A 86 -8.22 1.70 8.38
CA ILE A 86 -6.87 1.99 7.88
C ILE A 86 -6.01 2.58 9.01
N SER A 87 -6.52 3.59 9.72
CA SER A 87 -5.80 4.25 10.81
C SER A 87 -5.60 3.33 12.02
N ARG A 88 -6.63 2.54 12.36
CA ARG A 88 -6.64 1.63 13.49
C ARG A 88 -5.74 0.42 13.26
N LEU A 89 -5.76 -0.18 12.07
CA LEU A 89 -4.87 -1.27 11.70
C LEU A 89 -3.41 -0.80 11.62
N ARG A 90 -3.17 0.43 11.17
CA ARG A 90 -1.80 1.01 11.20
C ARG A 90 -1.27 1.13 12.62
N SER A 91 -2.14 1.47 13.57
CA SER A 91 -1.73 1.59 14.97
C SER A 91 -1.56 0.24 15.67
N THR A 92 -2.32 -0.80 15.29
CA THR A 92 -2.28 -2.12 15.94
C THR A 92 -1.32 -3.11 15.27
N LEU A 93 -1.20 -3.11 13.94
CA LEU A 93 -0.27 -3.96 13.18
C LEU A 93 1.13 -3.34 13.14
N LYS A 94 1.77 -3.26 14.31
CA LYS A 94 3.16 -2.80 14.41
C LYS A 94 4.09 -3.74 13.66
N GLY A 95 5.13 -3.19 13.02
CA GLY A 95 6.09 -3.98 12.25
C GLY A 95 5.57 -4.51 10.90
N LEU A 96 4.35 -4.16 10.49
CA LEU A 96 3.73 -4.60 9.23
C LEU A 96 4.70 -4.45 8.03
N ARG A 97 5.23 -3.24 7.83
CA ARG A 97 6.17 -2.95 6.75
C ARG A 97 7.42 -3.83 6.81
N LYS A 98 8.05 -3.94 7.99
CA LYS A 98 9.28 -4.71 8.18
C LYS A 98 9.05 -6.19 7.87
N GLY A 99 7.99 -6.78 8.42
CA GLY A 99 7.68 -8.19 8.19
C GLY A 99 7.37 -8.51 6.72
N ILE A 100 6.74 -7.59 5.97
CA ILE A 100 6.56 -7.80 4.53
C ILE A 100 7.89 -7.71 3.78
N LEU A 101 8.79 -6.78 4.15
CA LEU A 101 10.11 -6.66 3.52
C LEU A 101 10.98 -7.91 3.77
N GLU A 102 10.97 -8.45 4.99
CA GLU A 102 11.62 -9.71 5.35
C GLU A 102 11.08 -10.86 4.50
N GLU A 103 9.75 -11.02 4.41
CA GLU A 103 9.15 -12.06 3.56
C GLU A 103 9.43 -11.87 2.06
N MET A 104 9.55 -10.62 1.59
CA MET A 104 9.94 -10.33 0.21
C MET A 104 11.41 -10.69 -0.06
N ALA A 105 12.29 -10.57 0.95
CA ALA A 105 13.66 -11.05 0.87
C ALA A 105 13.71 -12.59 0.82
N ASP A 106 12.91 -13.27 1.64
CA ASP A 106 12.76 -14.74 1.59
C ASP A 106 12.27 -15.23 0.22
N LYS A 107 11.39 -14.46 -0.43
CA LYS A 107 10.90 -14.72 -1.80
C LYS A 107 11.88 -14.34 -2.91
N ALA A 108 13.09 -13.88 -2.55
CA ALA A 108 14.12 -13.40 -3.48
C ALA A 108 13.66 -12.22 -4.38
N LEU A 109 12.66 -11.44 -3.94
CA LEU A 109 12.26 -10.20 -4.60
C LEU A 109 13.19 -9.04 -4.22
N LEU A 110 13.69 -9.08 -2.98
CA LEU A 110 14.63 -8.12 -2.41
C LEU A 110 15.89 -8.85 -1.94
N ARG A 111 16.99 -8.11 -1.77
CA ARG A 111 18.14 -8.55 -0.98
C ARG A 111 17.99 -8.01 0.44
N GLU A 112 18.52 -8.71 1.43
CA GLU A 112 18.70 -8.16 2.77
C GLU A 112 20.17 -7.78 2.95
N GLU A 113 20.43 -6.51 3.24
CA GLU A 113 21.78 -5.98 3.43
C GLU A 113 21.87 -5.22 4.75
N GLU A 114 22.81 -5.60 5.61
CA GLU A 114 23.13 -4.80 6.79
C GLU A 114 23.95 -3.57 6.40
N GLN A 115 23.48 -2.40 6.81
CA GLN A 115 24.22 -1.16 6.68
C GLN A 115 24.67 -0.67 8.06
N GLN A 116 25.98 -0.66 8.29
CA GLN A 116 26.57 0.06 9.42
C GLN A 116 26.47 1.57 9.16
N THR A 117 25.78 2.29 10.04
CA THR A 117 25.68 3.75 9.97
C THR A 117 26.59 4.42 11.00
N PHE A 118 26.84 3.75 12.13
CA PHE A 118 27.82 4.12 13.16
C PHE A 118 28.33 2.86 13.88
N ILE A 119 29.38 2.98 14.71
CA ILE A 119 30.02 1.86 15.45
C ILE A 119 29.00 1.01 16.24
N PHE A 120 27.88 1.58 16.69
CA PHE A 120 26.85 0.89 17.47
C PHE A 120 25.47 0.83 16.80
N PHE A 121 25.32 1.32 15.56
CA PHE A 121 24.02 1.35 14.88
C PHE A 121 24.13 0.72 13.49
N SER A 122 23.56 -0.49 13.36
CA SER A 122 23.25 -1.11 12.08
C SER A 122 21.79 -0.87 11.71
N SER A 123 21.52 -0.74 10.41
CA SER A 123 20.16 -0.70 9.86
C SER A 123 20.08 -1.65 8.67
N THR A 124 18.97 -2.38 8.55
CA THR A 124 18.75 -3.28 7.42
C THR A 124 18.18 -2.52 6.24
N ARG A 125 18.72 -2.75 5.04
CA ARG A 125 18.22 -2.24 3.77
C ARG A 125 17.72 -3.38 2.91
N TYR A 126 16.78 -3.04 2.02
CA TYR A 126 16.16 -4.02 1.13
C TYR A 126 16.27 -3.66 -0.35
N PRO A 127 17.47 -3.71 -0.97
CA PRO A 127 17.63 -3.45 -2.39
C PRO A 127 16.80 -4.40 -3.25
N VAL A 128 16.36 -3.94 -4.41
CA VAL A 128 15.58 -4.75 -5.34
C VAL A 128 16.47 -5.84 -5.93
N ARG A 129 16.01 -7.09 -5.86
CA ARG A 129 16.67 -8.25 -6.48
C ARG A 129 15.98 -8.65 -7.77
N ASP A 130 14.66 -8.71 -7.78
CA ASP A 130 13.87 -9.03 -8.97
C ASP A 130 13.45 -7.75 -9.71
N GLU A 131 14.37 -7.25 -10.54
CA GLU A 131 14.13 -6.07 -11.38
C GLU A 131 13.02 -6.29 -12.41
N ARG A 132 12.81 -7.54 -12.85
CA ARG A 132 11.77 -7.88 -13.84
C ARG A 132 10.39 -7.72 -13.23
N ALA A 133 10.18 -8.28 -12.05
CA ALA A 133 8.91 -8.12 -11.33
C ALA A 133 8.58 -6.63 -11.11
N ARG A 134 9.57 -5.82 -10.73
CA ARG A 134 9.37 -4.38 -10.56
C ARG A 134 9.03 -3.68 -11.88
N LYS A 135 9.76 -4.00 -12.95
CA LYS A 135 9.52 -3.45 -14.29
C LYS A 135 8.12 -3.79 -14.80
N ASP A 136 7.67 -5.02 -14.63
CA ASP A 136 6.33 -5.45 -15.07
C ASP A 136 5.20 -4.68 -14.38
N ILE A 137 5.39 -4.30 -13.10
CA ILE A 137 4.46 -3.45 -12.36
C ILE A 137 4.51 -2.00 -12.87
N LEU A 138 5.71 -1.46 -13.12
CA LEU A 138 5.83 -0.10 -13.67
C LEU A 138 5.23 -0.01 -15.06
N ASP A 139 5.49 -0.98 -15.94
CA ASP A 139 4.97 -1.01 -17.30
C ASP A 139 3.44 -1.04 -17.32
N ARG A 140 2.79 -1.85 -16.47
CA ARG A 140 1.32 -1.85 -16.39
C ARG A 140 0.76 -0.54 -15.84
N ILE A 141 1.43 0.08 -14.86
CA ILE A 141 1.03 1.38 -14.34
C ILE A 141 1.16 2.44 -15.43
N HIS A 142 2.27 2.47 -16.18
CA HIS A 142 2.50 3.42 -17.26
C HIS A 142 1.53 3.26 -18.43
N ARG A 143 1.19 2.02 -18.81
CA ARG A 143 0.15 1.73 -19.80
C ARG A 143 -1.18 2.38 -19.44
N VAL A 144 -1.61 2.24 -18.19
CA VAL A 144 -2.87 2.85 -17.72
C VAL A 144 -2.77 4.37 -17.60
N LEU A 145 -1.68 4.88 -17.03
CA LEU A 145 -1.54 6.30 -16.68
C LEU A 145 -1.22 7.19 -17.87
N LEU A 146 -0.37 6.73 -18.79
CA LEU A 146 0.20 7.54 -19.87
C LEU A 146 -0.36 7.16 -21.24
N ARG A 147 -0.66 5.86 -21.45
CA ARG A 147 -1.27 5.37 -22.70
C ARG A 147 -2.78 5.24 -22.63
N ARG A 148 -3.36 5.54 -21.45
CA ARG A 148 -4.80 5.52 -21.17
C ARG A 148 -5.48 4.18 -21.44
N GLU A 149 -4.73 3.07 -21.34
CA GLU A 149 -5.31 1.73 -21.36
C GLU A 149 -6.27 1.54 -20.18
N ASP A 150 -7.21 0.61 -20.33
CA ASP A 150 -8.13 0.24 -19.26
C ASP A 150 -7.42 -0.67 -18.24
N PRO A 151 -7.44 -0.33 -16.94
CA PRO A 151 -6.79 -1.14 -15.93
C PRO A 151 -7.57 -2.41 -15.64
N ASP A 152 -6.85 -3.51 -15.40
CA ASP A 152 -7.43 -4.63 -14.67
C ASP A 152 -7.70 -4.25 -13.20
N ARG A 153 -8.44 -5.10 -12.49
CA ARG A 153 -8.85 -4.84 -11.10
C ARG A 153 -7.65 -4.64 -10.15
N GLN A 154 -6.57 -5.39 -10.33
CA GLN A 154 -5.39 -5.33 -9.46
C GLN A 154 -4.63 -4.01 -9.69
N THR A 155 -4.44 -3.65 -10.95
CA THR A 155 -3.75 -2.44 -11.39
C THR A 155 -4.52 -1.19 -10.98
N ALA A 156 -5.85 -1.20 -11.08
CA ALA A 156 -6.69 -0.11 -10.60
C ALA A 156 -6.52 0.11 -9.08
N LYS A 157 -6.55 -0.96 -8.28
CA LYS A 157 -6.33 -0.91 -6.82
C LYS A 157 -4.93 -0.37 -6.48
N LEU A 158 -3.89 -0.89 -7.16
CA LEU A 158 -2.51 -0.43 -6.97
C LEU A 158 -2.37 1.07 -7.30
N ILE A 159 -2.87 1.52 -8.44
CA ILE A 159 -2.90 2.95 -8.81
C ILE A 159 -3.64 3.77 -7.75
N GLY A 160 -4.76 3.26 -7.24
CA GLY A 160 -5.53 3.87 -6.15
C GLY A 160 -4.71 4.11 -4.89
N LEU A 161 -4.01 3.09 -4.41
CA LEU A 161 -3.14 3.19 -3.24
C LEU A 161 -2.01 4.21 -3.45
N LEU A 162 -1.33 4.13 -4.59
CA LEU A 162 -0.17 4.99 -4.89
C LEU A 162 -0.56 6.45 -5.11
N TYR A 163 -1.73 6.68 -5.72
CA TYR A 163 -2.31 8.01 -5.86
C TYR A 163 -2.72 8.57 -4.50
N ALA A 164 -3.41 7.78 -3.68
CA ALA A 164 -3.87 8.16 -2.36
C ALA A 164 -2.72 8.49 -1.39
N GLY A 165 -1.63 7.72 -1.44
CA GLY A 165 -0.42 7.93 -0.64
C GLY A 165 0.54 8.99 -1.19
N GLY A 166 0.22 9.64 -2.32
CA GLY A 166 1.09 10.65 -2.93
C GLY A 166 2.41 10.10 -3.51
N ILE A 167 2.51 8.78 -3.71
CA ILE A 167 3.70 8.08 -4.21
C ILE A 167 3.76 8.10 -5.75
N LEU A 168 2.60 8.02 -6.42
CA LEU A 168 2.48 7.96 -7.87
C LEU A 168 3.32 8.99 -8.66
N PRO A 169 3.46 10.26 -8.25
CA PRO A 169 4.24 11.26 -9.01
C PRO A 169 5.75 10.98 -9.07
N TYR A 170 6.26 10.09 -8.21
CA TYR A 170 7.67 9.67 -8.22
C TYR A 170 7.91 8.48 -9.16
N LEU A 171 6.85 7.89 -9.71
CA LEU A 171 6.91 6.74 -10.62
C LEU A 171 6.86 7.15 -12.09
N VAL A 172 6.76 8.45 -12.37
CA VAL A 172 6.67 9.02 -13.72
C VAL A 172 7.59 10.22 -13.83
N ASP A 173 7.96 10.54 -15.07
CA ASP A 173 8.78 11.71 -15.36
C ASP A 173 8.09 13.02 -14.96
N LYS A 174 8.90 14.04 -14.67
CA LYS A 174 8.39 15.34 -14.17
C LYS A 174 7.35 15.96 -15.11
N GLY A 175 7.52 15.81 -16.43
CA GLY A 175 6.59 16.29 -17.45
C GLY A 175 5.22 15.60 -17.42
N ASP A 176 5.21 14.32 -17.05
CA ASP A 176 4.02 13.46 -17.10
C ASP A 176 3.19 13.49 -15.82
N ARG A 177 3.75 14.01 -14.72
CA ARG A 177 3.10 14.04 -13.40
C ARG A 177 1.68 14.59 -13.42
N LYS A 178 1.40 15.60 -14.23
CA LYS A 178 0.07 16.22 -14.32
C LYS A 178 -0.94 15.26 -14.98
N GLU A 179 -0.57 14.66 -16.09
CA GLU A 179 -1.42 13.71 -16.82
C GLU A 179 -1.61 12.43 -16.01
N ALA A 180 -0.53 11.88 -15.44
CA ALA A 180 -0.59 10.69 -14.59
C ALA A 180 -1.53 10.88 -13.39
N LYS A 181 -1.46 12.03 -12.70
CA LYS A 181 -2.38 12.36 -11.60
C LYS A 181 -3.83 12.49 -12.07
N LYS A 182 -4.06 13.08 -13.25
CA LYS A 182 -5.40 13.23 -13.83
C LYS A 182 -5.99 11.85 -14.13
N ARG A 183 -5.24 11.00 -14.82
CA ARG A 183 -5.67 9.64 -15.16
C ARG A 183 -5.89 8.78 -13.92
N ALA A 184 -5.00 8.84 -12.93
CA ALA A 184 -5.19 8.13 -11.66
C ALA A 184 -6.48 8.56 -10.94
N LYS A 185 -6.80 9.86 -10.94
CA LYS A 185 -8.05 10.37 -10.37
C LYS A 185 -9.29 9.85 -11.11
N GLU A 186 -9.22 9.72 -12.43
CA GLU A 186 -10.31 9.14 -13.23
C GLU A 186 -10.52 7.66 -12.88
N VAL A 187 -9.43 6.87 -12.86
CA VAL A 187 -9.45 5.43 -12.53
C VAL A 187 -10.01 5.16 -11.13
N THR A 188 -9.78 6.07 -10.19
CA THR A 188 -10.08 5.87 -8.76
C THR A 188 -11.29 6.65 -8.27
N LYS A 189 -12.01 7.33 -9.17
CA LYS A 189 -13.11 8.24 -8.85
C LYS A 189 -14.14 7.60 -7.93
N ASP A 190 -14.54 6.37 -8.24
CA ASP A 190 -15.59 5.63 -7.55
C ASP A 190 -15.03 4.55 -6.60
N ASP A 191 -13.71 4.49 -6.40
CA ASP A 191 -13.07 3.54 -5.49
C ASP A 191 -13.17 4.03 -4.03
N ILE A 192 -14.07 3.41 -3.26
CA ILE A 192 -14.31 3.79 -1.87
C ILE A 192 -13.07 3.56 -0.99
N LEU A 193 -12.32 2.48 -1.21
CA LEU A 193 -11.17 2.13 -0.38
C LEU A 193 -9.96 3.01 -0.69
N ALA A 194 -9.68 3.30 -1.97
CA ALA A 194 -8.63 4.23 -2.35
C ALA A 194 -8.91 5.65 -1.79
N ASN A 195 -10.16 6.09 -1.87
CA ASN A 195 -10.58 7.38 -1.31
C ASN A 195 -10.46 7.42 0.22
N ALA A 196 -10.72 6.29 0.91
CA ALA A 196 -10.52 6.19 2.35
C ALA A 196 -9.03 6.25 2.76
N VAL A 197 -8.14 5.62 1.99
CA VAL A 197 -6.68 5.77 2.19
C VAL A 197 -6.28 7.23 2.05
N LYS A 198 -6.75 7.91 1.01
CA LYS A 198 -6.46 9.33 0.77
C LYS A 198 -6.92 10.19 1.95
N LYS A 199 -8.11 9.93 2.48
CA LYS A 199 -8.65 10.63 3.65
C LYS A 199 -7.81 10.39 4.91
N ALA A 200 -7.39 9.15 5.15
CA ALA A 200 -6.54 8.80 6.30
C ALA A 200 -5.15 9.46 6.22
N VAL A 201 -4.55 9.49 5.01
CA VAL A 201 -3.29 10.20 4.76
C VAL A 201 -3.44 11.70 5.04
N GLN A 202 -4.48 12.34 4.48
CA GLN A 202 -4.76 13.77 4.68
C GLN A 202 -4.96 14.15 6.15
N ALA A 203 -5.66 13.32 6.93
CA ALA A 203 -5.86 13.54 8.36
C ALA A 203 -4.55 13.61 9.16
N THR A 204 -3.47 12.99 8.66
CA THR A 204 -2.13 13.06 9.29
C THR A 204 -1.55 14.47 9.21
N TYR A 205 -1.72 15.13 8.05
CA TYR A 205 -1.16 16.46 7.80
C TYR A 205 -2.02 17.59 8.36
N SER A 206 -3.30 17.32 8.66
CA SER A 206 -4.21 18.29 9.27
C SER A 206 -4.18 18.30 10.80
N ASN A 207 -3.43 17.39 11.44
CA ASN A 207 -3.30 17.34 12.90
C ASN A 207 -2.06 18.15 13.35
N PRO A 208 -2.21 19.28 14.05
CA PRO A 208 -1.09 20.16 14.43
C PRO A 208 -0.09 19.55 15.42
N ALA A 209 -0.35 18.35 15.96
CA ALA A 209 0.48 17.69 16.97
C ALA A 209 1.85 17.18 16.46
N PHE A 210 2.26 17.55 15.25
CA PHE A 210 3.55 17.19 14.64
C PHE A 210 4.34 18.40 14.10
N TYR A 211 4.04 19.62 14.58
CA TYR A 211 4.90 20.79 14.47
C TYR A 211 5.50 21.16 15.83
#